data_AF-A0A822XQ49-F1
#
_entry.id   AF-A0A822XQ49-F1
#
_cell.length_a   1.000
_cell.length_b   1.000
_cell.length_c   1.000
_cell.angle_alpha   90.00
_cell.angle_beta   90.00
_cell.angle_gamma   90.00
#
_symmetry.space_group_name_H-M   'P 1'
#
loop_
_entity.id
_entity.type
_entity.pdbx_description
1 polymer ?
#
loop_
_entity_poly.entity_id
_entity_poly.type
_entity_poly.pdbx_seq_one_letter_code
_entity_poly.pdbx_strand_id
1 'polypeptide(L)'
;MKQKIVVKVQMNCDKCRSKAMSIASVAEGVISVAIEGDDKDRLVVIGDGVDSAKLTTSLRKKVGHATIISVEEVKPKKDNKEKSTSKSTPSSSPYHQCTHPCHSFQHSNTIEEVYTVVYDDPDPNNCSVM
;
A
#
# COMPACT_ATOMS: atom_id res chain seq x y z
N MET A 1 -8.01 3.19 -19.87
CA MET A 1 -9.17 3.24 -18.94
C MET A 1 -8.79 4.12 -17.75
N LYS A 2 -9.53 5.21 -17.50
CA LYS A 2 -9.20 6.11 -16.39
C LYS A 2 -9.57 5.48 -15.06
N GLN A 3 -8.71 5.61 -14.06
CA GLN A 3 -8.90 5.09 -12.72
C GLN A 3 -8.67 6.18 -11.66
N LYS A 4 -9.40 6.09 -10.56
CA LYS A 4 -9.19 6.84 -9.32
C LYS A 4 -8.71 5.84 -8.27
N ILE A 5 -7.49 6.04 -7.78
CA ILE A 5 -6.85 5.19 -6.78
C ILE A 5 -6.71 6.02 -5.51
N VAL A 6 -7.11 5.45 -4.37
CA VAL A 6 -6.94 6.07 -3.05
C VAL A 6 -5.99 5.20 -2.24
N VAL A 7 -4.87 5.77 -1.80
CA VAL A 7 -3.86 5.09 -0.97
C VAL A 7 -3.74 5.82 0.35
N LYS A 8 -3.94 5.13 1.47
CA LYS A 8 -3.58 5.65 2.80
C LYS A 8 -2.08 5.54 2.96
N VAL A 9 -1.41 6.63 3.32
CA VAL A 9 0.04 6.69 3.55
C VAL A 9 0.30 7.35 4.89
N GLN A 10 1.17 6.73 5.69
CA GLN A 10 1.63 7.32 6.95
C GLN A 10 2.58 8.49 6.67
N MET A 11 2.05 9.72 6.67
CA MET A 11 2.77 10.95 6.37
C MET A 11 2.77 11.90 7.58
N ASN A 12 3.72 11.71 8.50
CA ASN A 12 3.75 12.44 9.78
C ASN A 12 4.25 13.89 9.67
N CYS A 13 4.77 14.30 8.51
CA CYS A 13 5.45 15.58 8.33
C CYS A 13 5.20 16.18 6.95
N ASP A 14 5.35 17.51 6.79
CA ASP A 14 5.12 18.16 5.50
C ASP A 14 6.12 17.72 4.43
N LYS A 15 7.39 17.50 4.81
CA LYS A 15 8.40 16.91 3.91
C LYS A 15 7.97 15.52 3.41
N CYS A 16 7.31 14.74 4.27
CA CYS A 16 6.80 13.41 3.98
C CYS A 16 5.66 13.50 2.94
N ARG A 17 4.76 14.48 3.12
CA ARG A 17 3.65 14.76 2.19
C ARG A 17 4.14 15.21 0.83
N SER A 18 5.08 16.16 0.79
CA SER A 18 5.70 16.62 -0.45
C SER A 18 6.39 15.46 -1.18
N LYS A 19 7.15 14.62 -0.45
CA LYS A 19 7.81 13.45 -1.04
C LYS A 19 6.83 12.43 -1.61
N ALA A 20 5.75 12.13 -0.88
CA ALA A 20 4.70 11.23 -1.36
C ALA A 20 4.04 11.76 -2.64
N MET A 21 3.72 13.05 -2.67
CA MET A 21 3.15 13.71 -3.84
C MET A 21 4.10 13.65 -5.04
N SER A 22 5.39 13.94 -4.84
CA SER A 22 6.41 13.85 -5.90
C SER A 22 6.58 12.44 -6.45
N ILE A 23 6.52 11.42 -5.59
CA ILE A 23 6.61 10.01 -6.04
C ILE A 23 5.39 9.64 -6.89
N ALA A 24 4.19 10.02 -6.44
CA ALA A 24 2.98 9.72 -7.18
C ALA A 24 2.89 10.49 -8.50
N SER A 25 3.32 11.76 -8.55
CA SER A 25 3.25 12.57 -9.77
C SER A 25 4.16 12.08 -10.89
N VAL A 26 5.24 11.36 -10.57
CA VAL A 26 6.20 10.83 -11.55
C VAL A 26 5.82 9.41 -12.00
N ALA A 27 4.84 8.76 -11.35
CA ALA A 27 4.42 7.42 -11.73
C ALA A 27 3.76 7.42 -13.12
N GLU A 28 4.01 6.36 -13.88
CA GLU A 28 3.46 6.21 -15.23
C GLU A 28 1.93 6.19 -15.23
N GLY A 29 1.34 6.88 -16.21
CA GLY A 29 -0.11 6.96 -16.37
C GLY A 29 -0.81 7.96 -15.46
N VAL A 30 -0.11 8.63 -14.53
CA VAL A 30 -0.72 9.60 -13.61
C VAL A 30 -1.07 10.92 -14.32
N ILE A 31 -2.29 11.40 -14.09
CA ILE A 31 -2.84 12.65 -14.64
C ILE A 31 -3.00 13.70 -13.53
N SER A 32 -3.41 13.28 -12.34
CA SER A 32 -3.61 14.18 -11.20
C SER A 32 -3.32 13.46 -9.88
N VAL A 33 -2.82 14.22 -8.91
CA VAL A 33 -2.53 13.76 -7.55
C VAL A 33 -3.04 14.81 -6.56
N ALA A 34 -3.71 14.36 -5.52
CA ALA A 34 -4.14 15.20 -4.41
C ALA A 34 -3.93 14.48 -3.07
N ILE A 35 -3.82 15.26 -2.00
CA ILE A 35 -3.87 14.74 -0.63
C ILE A 35 -5.21 15.13 -0.02
N GLU A 36 -5.93 14.13 0.48
CA GLU A 36 -7.25 14.25 1.10
C GLU A 36 -7.24 13.61 2.50
N GLY A 37 -8.37 13.72 3.21
CA GLY A 37 -8.56 13.24 4.58
C GLY A 37 -8.24 14.32 5.61
N ASP A 38 -8.95 14.27 6.75
CA ASP A 38 -8.78 15.24 7.84
C ASP A 38 -7.34 15.23 8.39
N ASP A 39 -6.77 14.02 8.47
CA ASP A 39 -5.37 13.79 8.90
C ASP A 39 -4.34 14.03 7.78
N LYS A 40 -4.80 14.36 6.56
CA LYS A 40 -3.98 14.48 5.35
C LYS A 40 -3.15 13.22 5.09
N ASP A 41 -3.76 12.05 5.30
CA ASP A 41 -3.14 10.73 5.20
C ASP A 41 -3.54 9.96 3.94
N ARG A 42 -4.42 10.51 3.10
CA ARG A 42 -4.90 9.84 1.88
C ARG A 42 -4.34 10.50 0.64
N LEU A 43 -3.62 9.73 -0.17
CA LEU A 43 -3.15 10.13 -1.49
C LEU A 43 -4.15 9.66 -2.53
N VAL A 44 -4.78 10.60 -3.22
CA VAL A 44 -5.73 10.36 -4.30
C VAL A 44 -5.02 10.56 -5.62
N VAL A 45 -5.03 9.53 -6.46
CA VAL A 45 -4.35 9.52 -7.76
C VAL A 45 -5.37 9.23 -8.84
N ILE A 46 -5.42 10.08 -9.86
CA ILE A 46 -6.23 9.88 -11.06
C ILE A 46 -5.27 9.69 -12.23
N GLY A 47 -5.47 8.64 -13.02
CA GLY A 47 -4.63 8.35 -14.16
C GLY A 47 -5.21 7.31 -15.11
N ASP A 48 -4.53 7.06 -16.22
CA ASP A 48 -4.83 5.98 -17.15
C ASP A 48 -3.65 5.00 -17.21
N GLY A 49 -3.90 3.72 -16.92
CA GLY A 49 -2.85 2.71 -16.88
C GLY A 49 -1.94 2.78 -15.65
N VAL A 50 -2.40 3.38 -14.55
CA VAL A 50 -1.61 3.48 -13.31
C VAL A 50 -1.51 2.12 -12.62
N ASP A 51 -0.29 1.65 -12.41
CA ASP A 51 -0.02 0.45 -11.63
C ASP A 51 -0.11 0.74 -10.12
N SER A 52 -1.28 0.48 -9.54
CA SER A 52 -1.57 0.74 -8.12
C SER A 52 -0.64 -0.02 -7.17
N ALA A 53 -0.21 -1.23 -7.55
CA ALA A 53 0.70 -2.05 -6.74
C ALA A 53 2.12 -1.48 -6.75
N LYS A 54 2.66 -1.11 -7.93
CA LYS A 54 3.98 -0.47 -8.04
C LYS A 54 4.02 0.90 -7.36
N LEU A 55 2.95 1.71 -7.52
CA LEU A 55 2.82 2.98 -6.83
C LEU A 55 2.87 2.80 -5.31
N THR A 56 2.05 1.90 -4.78
CA THR A 56 1.99 1.62 -3.34
C THR A 56 3.32 1.06 -2.82
N THR A 57 3.97 0.19 -3.58
CA THR A 57 5.30 -0.32 -3.26
C THR A 57 6.35 0.79 -3.19
N SER A 58 6.30 1.75 -4.12
CA SER A 58 7.23 2.88 -4.14
C SER A 58 7.02 3.81 -2.94
N LEU A 59 5.77 4.02 -2.53
CA LEU A 59 5.42 4.79 -1.33
C LEU A 59 5.90 4.07 -0.05
N ARG A 60 5.70 2.74 0.04
CA ARG A 60 6.23 1.91 1.15
C ARG A 60 7.73 2.03 1.31
N LYS A 61 8.47 2.01 0.20
CA LYS A 61 9.94 2.06 0.22
C LYS A 61 10.48 3.44 0.56
N LYS A 62 9.84 4.52 0.11
CA LYS A 62 10.43 5.86 0.14
C LYS A 62 9.79 6.82 1.16
N VAL A 63 8.56 6.56 1.61
CA VAL A 63 7.81 7.45 2.51
C VAL A 63 7.51 6.77 3.83
N GLY A 64 6.86 5.60 3.78
CA GLY A 64 6.40 4.88 4.98
C GLY A 64 5.24 3.95 4.65
N HIS A 65 4.60 3.38 5.67
CA HIS A 65 3.50 2.42 5.48
C HIS A 65 2.40 2.99 4.57
N ALA A 66 2.03 2.22 3.56
CA ALA A 66 1.00 2.59 2.60
C ALA A 66 0.06 1.42 2.30
N THR A 67 -1.24 1.69 2.21
CA THR A 67 -2.28 0.70 1.95
C THR A 67 -3.28 1.24 0.94
N ILE A 68 -3.58 0.45 -0.09
CA ILE A 68 -4.62 0.78 -1.08
C ILE A 68 -5.97 0.68 -0.37
N ILE A 69 -6.74 1.76 -0.41
CA ILE A 69 -8.11 1.81 0.13
C ILE A 69 -9.11 1.46 -0.97
N SER A 70 -8.99 2.08 -2.14
CA SER A 70 -9.89 1.84 -3.27
C SER A 70 -9.20 2.05 -4.61
N VAL A 71 -9.73 1.33 -5.61
CA VAL A 71 -9.41 1.50 -7.02
C VAL A 71 -10.73 1.49 -7.76
N GLU A 72 -11.10 2.63 -8.33
CA GLU A 72 -12.38 2.83 -9.02
C GLU A 72 -12.12 3.23 -10.46
N GLU A 73 -12.87 2.66 -11.40
CA GLU A 73 -12.81 3.10 -12.79
C GLU A 73 -13.63 4.39 -12.97
N VAL A 74 -12.98 5.43 -13.51
CA VAL A 74 -13.61 6.70 -13.83
C VAL A 74 -14.15 6.63 -15.25
N LYS A 75 -15.45 6.35 -15.36
CA LYS A 75 -16.16 6.48 -16.64
C LYS A 75 -16.19 7.96 -17.05
N PRO A 76 -15.92 8.29 -18.33
CA PRO A 76 -15.96 9.67 -18.80
C PRO A 76 -17.39 10.20 -18.66
N LYS A 77 -17.61 11.07 -17.66
CA LYS A 77 -18.78 11.94 -17.62
C LYS A 77 -18.47 13.11 -18.55
N LYS A 78 -19.31 13.32 -19.57
CA LYS A 78 -19.28 14.53 -20.39
C LYS A 78 -19.27 15.74 -19.45
N ASP A 79 -18.41 16.69 -19.74
CA ASP A 79 -17.99 17.77 -18.87
C ASP A 79 -19.16 18.49 -18.17
N ASN A 80 -19.09 18.58 -16.84
CA ASN A 80 -19.62 19.75 -16.15
C ASN A 80 -18.70 20.12 -14.99
N LYS A 81 -18.08 21.28 -15.15
CA LYS A 81 -17.29 22.02 -14.19
C LYS A 81 -18.22 22.53 -13.08
N GLU A 82 -18.21 21.95 -11.88
CA GLU A 82 -18.46 22.72 -10.65
C GLU A 82 -18.03 22.02 -9.34
N LYS A 83 -17.61 22.86 -8.39
CA LYS A 83 -17.22 22.59 -7.00
C LYS A 83 -18.31 21.89 -6.17
N SER A 84 -17.90 21.07 -5.21
CA SER A 84 -18.51 20.92 -3.86
C SER A 84 -17.61 19.96 -3.05
N THR A 85 -16.90 20.35 -1.99
CA THR A 85 -17.32 20.85 -0.67
C THR A 85 -18.37 19.98 0.04
N SER A 86 -17.87 19.26 1.05
CA SER A 86 -18.51 18.81 2.29
C SER A 86 -19.59 17.72 2.23
N LYS A 87 -19.39 16.63 2.98
CA LYS A 87 -20.00 16.46 4.30
C LYS A 87 -19.55 15.15 4.95
N SER A 88 -18.96 15.31 6.12
CA SER A 88 -18.77 14.30 7.14
C SER A 88 -20.10 13.96 7.83
N THR A 89 -20.02 12.87 8.61
CA THR A 89 -20.92 12.39 9.69
C THR A 89 -22.02 11.39 9.30
N PRO A 90 -22.51 10.55 10.25
CA PRO A 90 -21.73 9.63 11.08
C PRO A 90 -22.35 8.22 11.02
N SER A 91 -21.55 7.16 11.17
CA SER A 91 -22.10 5.81 11.44
C SER A 91 -21.36 5.20 12.61
N SER A 92 -21.92 5.45 13.77
CA SER A 92 -21.72 4.67 14.98
C SER A 92 -22.14 3.22 14.74
N SER A 93 -21.24 2.27 14.96
CA SER A 93 -21.66 0.93 15.38
C SER A 93 -20.67 0.39 16.43
N PRO A 94 -21.16 -0.08 17.59
CA PRO A 94 -20.34 -0.48 18.72
C PRO A 94 -19.87 -1.92 18.53
N TYR A 95 -18.58 -2.11 18.32
CA TYR A 95 -17.99 -3.45 18.38
C TYR A 95 -17.34 -3.68 19.74
N HIS A 96 -17.80 -4.77 20.34
CA HIS A 96 -17.60 -5.22 21.70
C HIS A 96 -16.16 -5.14 22.21
N GLN A 97 -16.05 -4.63 23.43
CA GLN A 97 -14.88 -4.74 24.28
C GLN A 97 -14.74 -6.20 24.74
N CYS A 98 -13.81 -6.93 24.13
CA CYS A 98 -13.35 -8.21 24.66
C CYS A 98 -12.32 -7.96 25.76
N THR A 99 -12.76 -7.96 27.02
CA THR A 99 -11.90 -8.00 28.20
C THR A 99 -11.44 -9.44 28.47
N HIS A 100 -10.41 -9.93 27.78
CA HIS A 100 -9.67 -11.12 28.24
C HIS A 100 -8.16 -10.97 27.98
N PRO A 101 -7.29 -11.28 28.95
CA PRO A 101 -5.86 -11.04 28.88
C PRO A 101 -5.15 -12.14 28.09
N CYS A 102 -4.86 -11.89 26.81
CA CYS A 102 -3.95 -12.74 26.05
C CYS A 102 -2.54 -12.15 26.08
N HIS A 103 -1.73 -12.82 26.89
CA HIS A 103 -0.30 -12.68 27.07
C HIS A 103 0.46 -12.78 25.73
N SER A 104 1.50 -11.93 25.63
CA SER A 104 2.70 -12.04 24.77
C SER A 104 2.50 -12.17 23.26
N PHE A 105 3.00 -11.18 22.50
CA PHE A 105 3.95 -11.51 21.42
C PHE A 105 4.88 -10.33 21.16
N GLN A 106 6.17 -10.62 21.30
CA GLN A 106 7.30 -9.70 21.19
C GLN A 106 7.46 -9.17 19.77
N HIS A 107 7.91 -7.92 19.70
CA HIS A 107 8.72 -7.39 18.61
C HIS A 107 9.74 -8.42 18.11
N SER A 108 9.77 -8.67 16.80
CA SER A 108 11.04 -8.91 16.10
C SER A 108 10.90 -8.58 14.62
N ASN A 109 11.53 -7.46 14.24
CA ASN A 109 12.13 -7.30 12.92
C ASN A 109 13.24 -8.33 12.79
N THR A 110 13.23 -9.16 11.75
CA THR A 110 14.44 -9.67 11.10
C THR A 110 14.09 -10.15 9.70
N ILE A 111 14.57 -9.40 8.72
CA ILE A 111 14.89 -9.91 7.39
C ILE A 111 16.27 -10.55 7.56
N GLU A 112 16.39 -11.85 7.26
CA GLU A 112 17.63 -12.41 6.73
C GLU A 112 17.33 -13.68 5.94
N GLU A 113 17.25 -13.53 4.61
CA GLU A 113 17.46 -14.63 3.69
C GLU A 113 18.96 -14.96 3.69
N VAL A 114 19.32 -16.12 4.21
CA VAL A 114 20.59 -16.77 3.88
C VAL A 114 20.25 -18.15 3.37
N TYR A 115 20.17 -18.28 2.04
CA TYR A 115 20.06 -19.57 1.36
C TYR A 115 21.44 -20.23 1.37
N THR A 116 21.64 -21.21 2.25
CA THR A 116 22.74 -22.17 2.13
C THR A 116 22.27 -23.31 1.23
N VAL A 117 22.84 -23.40 0.03
CA VAL A 117 22.68 -24.57 -0.85
C VAL A 117 23.47 -25.71 -0.21
N VAL A 118 22.77 -26.67 0.39
CA VAL A 118 23.38 -27.94 0.78
C VAL A 118 23.34 -28.83 -0.47
N TYR A 119 24.49 -28.98 -1.13
CA TYR A 119 24.76 -30.12 -2.00
C TYR A 119 25.34 -31.27 -1.16
N ASP A 120 25.31 -32.48 -1.73
CA ASP A 120 25.71 -33.81 -1.20
C ASP A 120 24.51 -34.61 -0.63
N ASP A 121 24.10 -35.77 -1.16
CA ASP A 121 24.67 -36.69 -2.17
C ASP A 121 23.56 -37.66 -2.67
N PRO A 122 23.56 -38.09 -3.94
CA PRO A 122 22.74 -39.20 -4.41
C PRO A 122 23.42 -40.56 -4.13
N ASP A 123 22.87 -41.30 -3.19
CA ASP A 123 23.24 -42.67 -2.83
C ASP A 123 23.16 -43.63 -4.04
N PRO A 124 24.26 -44.28 -4.49
CA PRO A 124 24.19 -45.37 -5.46
C PRO A 124 24.72 -46.68 -4.84
N ASN A 125 23.76 -47.54 -4.47
CA ASN A 125 23.76 -49.00 -4.52
C ASN A 125 25.09 -49.77 -4.74
N ASN A 126 25.35 -50.67 -3.78
CA ASN A 126 25.75 -52.08 -3.94
C ASN A 126 26.94 -52.44 -4.87
N CYS A 127 28.05 -52.86 -4.28
CA CYS A 127 28.88 -53.98 -4.78
C CYS A 127 29.83 -54.49 -3.68
N SER A 128 29.45 -55.57 -2.99
CA SER A 128 30.41 -56.43 -2.29
C SER A 128 30.16 -57.89 -2.72
N VAL A 129 31.09 -58.41 -3.52
CA VAL A 129 31.25 -59.84 -3.80
C VAL A 129 32.51 -60.28 -3.06
N MET A 130 32.34 -61.12 -2.05
CA MET A 130 33.28 -62.17 -1.62
C MET A 130 32.46 -63.39 -1.25
#